data_AF-H3B6A0-F1
#
_entry.id   AF-H3B6A0-F1
#
_cell.length_a   1.000
_cell.length_b   1.000
_cell.length_c   1.000
_cell.angle_alpha   90.00
_cell.angle_beta   90.00
_cell.angle_gamma   90.00
#
_symmetry.space_group_name_H-M   'P 1'
#
loop_
_entity.id
_entity.type
_entity.pdbx_description
1 polymer ?
#
loop_
_entity_poly.entity_id
_entity_poly.type
_entity_poly.pdbx_seq_one_letter_code
_entity_poly.pdbx_strand_id
1 'polypeptide(L)'
;FATLNSLLLEVQELPLVVGGDFNQIIDPVLDRSKPGGGGRSHLDREALKSLMLEHGLSDIWRLLHPQALEFTFRSGSHGTRTRIDMFLTSRALVNSVHSCDIGVRALLDHVPLDLVLDWVTGLKRRGRWKLNGSLLHSEQHQQEIRQVLQDFLDTNLGSVDSHGTLWEAGKATMRGRFIAMSSRLRREGNRRAMSLERHISELELRFDDSPQGDTLQNLMEAKFELNTIYHKRAEDALFHLKHTQYKSGDRAGKFLAAMVRQRELGRMVSGIRAPSGSLVTDPKQIAGAFLKYYETLYTSEGRDFLEDVTMPCISQTQRDRLDAPITEHKIWAAIQGMRAVEIP
;
A
#
# COMPACT_ATOMS: atom_id res chain seq x y z
N PHE A 1 -0.62 -18.04 16.39
CA PHE A 1 -1.71 -17.29 17.05
C PHE A 1 -1.30 -16.57 18.34
N ALA A 2 -0.41 -17.09 19.18
CA ALA A 2 0.00 -16.42 20.44
C ALA A 2 0.45 -14.96 20.27
N THR A 3 1.32 -14.67 19.28
CA THR A 3 1.75 -13.29 18.98
C THR A 3 0.59 -12.39 18.55
N LEU A 4 -0.34 -12.90 17.73
CA LEU A 4 -1.54 -12.17 17.35
C LEU A 4 -2.40 -11.87 18.58
N ASN A 5 -2.56 -12.83 19.49
CA ASN A 5 -3.30 -12.63 20.73
C ASN A 5 -2.71 -11.50 21.58
N SER A 6 -1.39 -11.48 21.76
CA SER A 6 -0.70 -10.40 22.48
C SER A 6 -0.93 -9.03 21.83
N LEU A 7 -0.88 -8.94 20.49
CA LEU A 7 -1.17 -7.70 19.77
C LEU A 7 -2.61 -7.24 19.96
N LEU A 8 -3.58 -8.17 19.92
CA LEU A 8 -4.99 -7.84 20.08
C LEU A 8 -5.31 -7.32 21.50
N LEU A 9 -4.63 -7.85 22.52
CA LEU A 9 -4.76 -7.36 23.91
C LEU A 9 -4.30 -5.89 24.05
N GLU A 10 -3.30 -5.45 23.29
CA GLU A 10 -2.84 -4.04 23.31
C GLU A 10 -3.86 -3.06 22.73
N VAL A 11 -4.80 -3.54 21.90
CA VAL A 11 -5.77 -2.72 21.16
C VAL A 11 -7.23 -3.08 21.47
N GLN A 12 -7.48 -3.82 22.56
CA GLN A 12 -8.80 -4.37 22.92
C GLN A 12 -9.93 -3.34 23.02
N GLU A 13 -9.62 -2.06 23.29
CA GLU A 13 -10.58 -0.97 23.43
C GLU A 13 -10.99 -0.34 22.07
N LEU A 14 -10.35 -0.75 20.97
CA LEU A 14 -10.61 -0.19 19.65
C LEU A 14 -11.49 -1.12 18.82
N PRO A 15 -12.33 -0.60 17.92
CA PRO A 15 -12.99 -1.43 16.91
C PRO A 15 -11.95 -2.07 15.99
N LEU A 16 -12.04 -3.39 15.81
CA LEU A 16 -11.01 -4.18 15.11
C LEU A 16 -11.49 -4.69 13.76
N VAL A 17 -10.60 -4.61 12.77
CA VAL A 17 -10.69 -5.32 11.50
C VAL A 17 -9.37 -6.06 11.30
N VAL A 18 -9.41 -7.39 11.34
CA VAL A 18 -8.27 -8.28 11.14
C VAL A 18 -8.50 -9.04 9.84
N GLY A 19 -7.68 -8.76 8.83
CA GLY A 19 -7.78 -9.41 7.52
C GLY A 19 -6.49 -10.10 7.15
N GLY A 20 -6.57 -11.26 6.50
CA GLY A 20 -5.41 -11.93 5.93
C GLY A 20 -5.63 -13.39 5.60
N ASP A 21 -4.56 -14.05 5.16
CA ASP A 21 -4.47 -15.50 5.02
C ASP A 21 -4.14 -16.11 6.40
N PHE A 22 -5.10 -16.84 6.96
CA PHE A 22 -4.93 -17.52 8.24
C PHE A 22 -4.34 -18.92 8.07
N ASN A 23 -4.20 -19.39 6.83
CA ASN A 23 -3.80 -20.74 6.46
C ASN A 23 -4.59 -21.83 7.20
N GLN A 24 -5.84 -21.51 7.58
CA GLN A 24 -6.67 -22.34 8.45
C GLN A 24 -8.14 -22.14 8.12
N ILE A 25 -8.89 -23.24 8.07
CA ILE A 25 -10.34 -23.27 7.87
C ILE A 25 -11.09 -23.24 9.21
N ILE A 26 -12.26 -22.61 9.26
CA ILE A 26 -13.12 -22.56 10.46
C ILE A 26 -14.10 -23.73 10.47
N ASP A 27 -14.80 -23.93 9.35
CA ASP A 27 -15.78 -25.00 9.16
C ASP A 27 -15.21 -26.10 8.26
N PRO A 28 -14.99 -27.33 8.75
CA PRO A 28 -14.41 -28.41 7.96
C PRO A 28 -15.30 -28.91 6.82
N VAL A 29 -16.60 -28.61 6.86
CA VAL A 29 -17.60 -29.02 5.87
C VAL A 29 -17.78 -27.91 4.84
N LEU A 30 -17.93 -26.65 5.29
CA LEU A 30 -18.27 -25.54 4.41
C LEU A 30 -17.06 -24.80 3.83
N ASP A 31 -15.90 -24.82 4.50
CA ASP A 31 -14.69 -24.09 4.07
C ASP A 31 -13.71 -24.97 3.27
N ARG A 32 -14.13 -26.17 2.84
CA ARG A 32 -13.30 -27.06 2.03
C ARG A 32 -14.12 -27.87 1.03
N SER A 33 -13.60 -28.02 -0.20
CA SER A 33 -14.30 -28.73 -1.28
C SER A 33 -14.27 -30.26 -1.18
N LYS A 34 -13.35 -30.84 -0.40
CA LYS A 34 -13.22 -32.29 -0.18
C LYS A 34 -12.98 -32.56 1.31
N PRO A 35 -13.59 -33.58 1.92
CA PRO A 35 -13.32 -33.94 3.31
C PRO A 35 -11.82 -34.17 3.53
N GLY A 36 -11.23 -33.53 4.54
CA GLY A 36 -9.82 -33.72 4.87
C GLY A 36 -9.57 -35.05 5.58
N GLY A 37 -8.48 -35.73 5.23
CA GLY A 37 -7.91 -36.79 6.07
C GLY A 37 -7.46 -36.19 7.40
N GLY A 38 -8.04 -36.65 8.52
CA GLY A 38 -7.76 -36.15 9.86
C GLY A 38 -6.27 -36.32 10.20
N GLY A 39 -5.63 -35.25 10.69
CA GLY A 39 -4.25 -35.40 11.16
C GLY A 39 -3.56 -34.16 11.71
N ARG A 40 -3.86 -32.95 11.22
CA ARG A 40 -3.07 -31.75 11.65
C ARG A 40 -3.87 -30.51 12.05
N SER A 41 -5.15 -30.34 11.66
CA SER A 41 -5.84 -29.04 11.75
C SER A 41 -6.77 -28.81 12.95
N HIS A 42 -6.78 -29.66 13.99
CA HIS A 42 -7.72 -29.46 15.10
C HIS A 42 -7.26 -28.35 16.05
N LEU A 43 -6.02 -28.42 16.54
CA LEU A 43 -5.51 -27.48 17.55
C LEU A 43 -5.42 -26.05 17.05
N ASP A 44 -4.86 -25.82 15.86
CA ASP A 44 -4.73 -24.47 15.30
C ASP A 44 -6.10 -23.84 14.98
N ARG A 45 -7.07 -24.67 14.53
CA ARG A 45 -8.46 -24.24 14.33
C ARG A 45 -9.13 -23.84 15.64
N GLU A 46 -9.00 -24.67 16.67
CA GLU A 46 -9.58 -24.35 17.97
C GLU A 46 -8.90 -23.13 18.61
N ALA A 47 -7.60 -22.95 18.39
CA ALA A 47 -6.89 -21.74 18.81
C ALA A 47 -7.43 -20.49 18.09
N LEU A 48 -7.67 -20.56 16.77
CA LEU A 48 -8.28 -19.45 16.01
C LEU A 48 -9.71 -19.15 16.48
N LYS A 49 -10.53 -20.18 16.69
CA LYS A 49 -11.89 -20.02 17.24
C LYS A 49 -11.88 -19.42 18.65
N SER A 50 -10.95 -19.85 19.50
CA SER A 50 -10.79 -19.32 20.86
C SER A 50 -10.41 -17.84 20.80
N LEU A 51 -9.45 -17.47 19.94
CA LEU A 51 -9.07 -16.08 19.70
C LEU A 51 -10.25 -15.24 19.20
N MET A 52 -11.05 -15.77 18.27
CA MET A 52 -12.27 -15.07 17.82
C MET A 52 -13.27 -14.86 18.96
N LEU A 53 -13.46 -15.86 19.81
CA LEU A 53 -14.37 -15.78 20.95
C LEU A 53 -13.89 -14.79 22.00
N GLU A 54 -12.62 -14.87 22.40
CA GLU A 54 -11.99 -14.03 23.42
C GLU A 54 -12.04 -12.54 23.04
N HIS A 55 -11.80 -12.20 21.77
CA HIS A 55 -11.78 -10.83 21.28
C HIS A 55 -13.11 -10.37 20.65
N GLY A 56 -14.16 -11.18 20.75
CA GLY A 56 -15.48 -10.83 20.19
C GLY A 56 -15.44 -10.56 18.68
N LEU A 57 -14.63 -11.32 17.94
CA LEU A 57 -14.47 -11.21 16.50
C LEU A 57 -15.45 -12.12 15.75
N SER A 58 -15.94 -11.64 14.62
CA SER A 58 -16.85 -12.36 13.72
C SER A 58 -16.25 -12.44 12.32
N ASP A 59 -16.26 -13.64 11.75
CA ASP A 59 -15.95 -13.86 10.34
C ASP A 59 -17.08 -13.28 9.48
N ILE A 60 -16.80 -12.15 8.84
CA ILE A 60 -17.84 -11.39 8.14
C ILE A 60 -18.34 -12.11 6.89
N TRP A 61 -17.45 -12.78 6.15
CA TRP A 61 -17.88 -13.46 4.94
C TRP A 61 -18.83 -14.62 5.27
N ARG A 62 -18.49 -15.45 6.27
CA ARG A 62 -19.37 -16.55 6.69
C ARG A 62 -20.67 -16.05 7.33
N LEU A 63 -20.63 -14.89 8.00
CA LEU A 63 -21.84 -14.26 8.54
C LEU A 63 -22.82 -13.86 7.45
N LEU A 64 -22.34 -13.28 6.34
CA LEU A 64 -23.16 -12.87 5.20
C LEU A 64 -23.57 -14.05 4.31
N HIS A 65 -22.74 -15.10 4.25
CA HIS A 65 -22.92 -16.26 3.38
C HIS A 65 -22.90 -17.60 4.17
N PRO A 66 -23.92 -17.88 5.02
CA PRO A 66 -23.85 -18.97 6.00
C PRO A 66 -23.68 -20.36 5.39
N GLN A 67 -24.21 -20.59 4.18
CA GLN A 67 -24.20 -21.91 3.52
C GLN A 67 -23.43 -21.92 2.20
N ALA A 68 -22.84 -20.80 1.79
CA ALA A 68 -22.12 -20.75 0.52
C ALA A 68 -20.85 -21.60 0.56
N LEU A 69 -20.56 -22.27 -0.57
CA LEU A 69 -19.40 -23.11 -0.80
C LEU A 69 -18.45 -22.42 -1.78
N GLU A 70 -17.95 -21.26 -1.37
CA GLU A 70 -16.95 -20.49 -2.11
C GLU A 70 -15.61 -20.51 -1.35
N PHE A 71 -14.52 -20.42 -2.10
CA PHE A 71 -13.18 -20.71 -1.60
C PHE A 71 -12.20 -19.64 -2.05
N THR A 72 -11.26 -19.30 -1.19
CA THR A 72 -10.26 -18.27 -1.45
C THR A 72 -8.95 -18.86 -1.96
N PHE A 73 -8.68 -20.15 -1.75
CA PHE A 73 -7.43 -20.80 -2.14
C PHE A 73 -7.67 -22.09 -2.94
N ARG A 74 -6.79 -22.39 -3.91
CA ARG A 74 -6.73 -23.69 -4.61
C ARG A 74 -5.34 -24.30 -4.50
N SER A 75 -5.28 -25.48 -3.91
CA SER A 75 -4.08 -26.33 -3.96
C SER A 75 -4.03 -27.11 -5.28
N GLY A 76 -3.05 -26.78 -6.12
CA GLY A 76 -2.79 -27.52 -7.37
C GLY A 76 -2.39 -28.98 -7.13
N SER A 77 -1.55 -29.24 -6.13
CA SER A 77 -1.04 -30.58 -5.81
C SER A 77 -2.11 -31.54 -5.27
N HIS A 78 -3.10 -31.02 -4.54
CA HIS A 78 -4.13 -31.84 -3.89
C HIS A 78 -5.49 -31.76 -4.59
N GLY A 79 -5.65 -30.87 -5.58
CA GLY A 79 -6.93 -30.62 -6.24
C GLY A 79 -8.04 -30.31 -5.24
N THR A 80 -7.70 -29.53 -4.21
CA THR A 80 -8.60 -29.10 -3.13
C THR A 80 -8.73 -27.58 -3.15
N ARG A 81 -9.91 -27.10 -2.79
CA ARG A 81 -10.21 -25.69 -2.61
C ARG A 81 -10.59 -25.44 -1.15
N THR A 82 -10.07 -24.37 -0.58
CA THR A 82 -10.30 -24.01 0.83
C THR A 82 -10.54 -22.53 1.00
N ARG A 83 -11.34 -22.15 2.01
CA ARG A 83 -11.48 -20.76 2.43
C ARG A 83 -10.59 -20.51 3.65
N ILE A 84 -9.45 -19.87 3.41
CA ILE A 84 -8.42 -19.61 4.43
C ILE A 84 -8.11 -18.11 4.58
N ASP A 85 -8.56 -17.29 3.63
CA ASP A 85 -8.51 -15.85 3.69
C ASP A 85 -9.81 -15.33 4.32
N MET A 86 -9.70 -14.49 5.35
CA MET A 86 -10.85 -14.05 6.13
C MET A 86 -10.71 -12.59 6.56
N PHE A 87 -11.85 -11.91 6.71
CA PHE A 87 -11.95 -10.70 7.51
C PHE A 87 -12.70 -11.01 8.81
N LEU A 88 -11.98 -10.90 9.91
CA LEU A 88 -12.51 -10.96 11.26
C LEU A 88 -12.74 -9.53 11.75
N THR A 89 -13.97 -9.20 12.14
CA THR A 89 -14.27 -7.86 12.68
C THR A 89 -14.85 -7.94 14.07
N SER A 90 -14.54 -6.95 14.91
CA SER A 90 -15.20 -6.79 16.20
C SER A 90 -16.70 -6.64 16.01
N ARG A 91 -17.52 -7.22 16.89
CA ARG A 91 -18.99 -7.12 16.83
C ARG A 91 -19.52 -5.69 16.68
N ALA A 92 -18.82 -4.69 17.22
CA ALA A 92 -19.18 -3.28 17.10
C ALA A 92 -19.21 -2.77 15.64
N LEU A 93 -18.45 -3.37 14.73
CA LEU A 93 -18.34 -2.96 13.33
C LEU A 93 -19.22 -3.77 12.37
N VAL A 94 -19.84 -4.85 12.84
CA VAL A 94 -20.64 -5.75 12.00
C VAL A 94 -21.77 -4.99 11.30
N ASN A 95 -22.44 -4.08 12.02
CA ASN A 95 -23.52 -3.26 11.45
C ASN A 95 -23.03 -2.19 10.46
N SER A 96 -21.73 -1.93 10.41
CA SER A 96 -21.10 -1.04 9.42
C SER A 96 -20.66 -1.79 8.17
N VAL A 97 -20.84 -3.11 8.10
CA VAL A 97 -20.52 -3.89 6.91
C VAL A 97 -21.58 -3.66 5.84
N HIS A 98 -21.15 -3.15 4.69
CA HIS A 98 -21.98 -3.03 3.50
C HIS A 98 -21.95 -4.33 2.68
N SER A 99 -20.76 -4.89 2.43
CA SER A 99 -20.61 -6.18 1.74
C SER A 99 -19.28 -6.86 2.06
N CYS A 100 -19.23 -8.18 1.89
CA CYS A 100 -17.99 -8.95 1.92
C CYS A 100 -18.07 -10.10 0.92
N ASP A 101 -17.27 -10.03 -0.14
CA ASP A 101 -17.42 -10.85 -1.33
C ASP A 101 -16.06 -11.46 -1.74
N ILE A 102 -16.09 -12.70 -2.24
CA ILE A 102 -14.91 -13.35 -2.83
C ILE A 102 -14.87 -12.95 -4.31
N GLY A 103 -13.73 -12.44 -4.75
CA GLY A 103 -13.54 -12.00 -6.13
C GLY A 103 -13.20 -13.15 -7.08
N VAL A 104 -12.45 -12.84 -8.14
CA VAL A 104 -12.08 -13.81 -9.18
C VAL A 104 -10.60 -14.17 -9.10
N ARG A 105 -10.26 -15.43 -9.40
CA ARG A 105 -8.87 -15.88 -9.46
C ARG A 105 -8.17 -15.34 -10.71
N ALA A 106 -7.77 -14.07 -10.65
CA ALA A 106 -7.12 -13.41 -11.77
C ALA A 106 -5.66 -13.88 -11.96
N LEU A 107 -4.86 -13.96 -10.89
CA LEU A 107 -3.38 -14.01 -11.00
C LEU A 107 -2.66 -14.97 -10.06
N LEU A 108 -3.27 -15.35 -8.93
CA LEU A 108 -2.65 -16.13 -7.86
C LEU A 108 -3.42 -17.42 -7.60
N ASP A 109 -2.86 -18.29 -6.79
CA ASP A 109 -3.53 -19.45 -6.18
C ASP A 109 -4.59 -19.01 -5.14
N HIS A 110 -4.44 -17.80 -4.61
CA HIS A 110 -5.45 -17.09 -3.83
C HIS A 110 -6.38 -16.21 -4.68
N VAL A 111 -7.58 -16.02 -4.16
CA VAL A 111 -8.64 -15.15 -4.68
C VAL A 111 -8.83 -14.00 -3.69
N PRO A 112 -8.95 -12.75 -4.16
CA PRO A 112 -9.15 -11.62 -3.26
C PRO A 112 -10.47 -11.79 -2.49
N LEU A 113 -10.42 -11.45 -1.20
CA LEU A 113 -11.60 -11.22 -0.37
C LEU A 113 -11.75 -9.71 -0.23
N ASP A 114 -12.90 -9.17 -0.62
CA ASP A 114 -13.20 -7.74 -0.56
C ASP A 114 -14.16 -7.46 0.60
N LEU A 115 -13.84 -6.48 1.46
CA LEU A 115 -14.70 -6.03 2.54
C LEU A 115 -15.00 -4.54 2.37
N VAL A 116 -16.28 -4.19 2.32
CA VAL A 116 -16.76 -2.81 2.24
C VAL A 116 -17.40 -2.44 3.57
N LEU A 117 -16.83 -1.44 4.24
CA LEU A 117 -17.33 -0.90 5.51
C LEU A 117 -17.77 0.56 5.34
N ASP A 118 -18.98 0.87 5.79
CA ASP A 118 -19.49 2.22 5.94
C ASP A 118 -19.02 2.81 7.26
N TRP A 119 -17.86 3.44 7.22
CA TRP A 119 -17.30 4.15 8.37
C TRP A 119 -17.71 5.63 8.33
N VAL A 120 -18.56 6.04 9.28
CA VAL A 120 -18.89 7.47 9.48
C VAL A 120 -17.69 8.17 10.10
N THR A 121 -16.71 8.51 9.26
CA THR A 121 -15.72 9.53 9.57
C THR A 121 -16.35 10.88 9.26
N GLY A 122 -16.22 11.84 10.18
CA GLY A 122 -16.75 13.21 9.98
C GLY A 122 -16.42 13.77 8.60
N LEU A 123 -17.31 14.62 8.09
CA LEU A 123 -17.32 15.20 6.74
C LEU A 123 -15.97 15.10 6.00
N LYS A 124 -15.87 14.16 5.05
CA LYS A 124 -14.73 14.09 4.11
C LYS A 124 -14.53 15.48 3.50
N ARG A 125 -13.47 16.19 3.89
CA ARG A 125 -13.08 17.42 3.21
C ARG A 125 -12.71 17.03 1.77
N ARG A 126 -13.53 17.43 0.80
CA ARG A 126 -13.20 17.27 -0.62
C ARG A 126 -11.87 17.97 -0.88
N GLY A 127 -10.85 17.20 -1.26
CA GLY A 127 -9.58 17.75 -1.68
C GLY A 127 -9.72 18.69 -2.88
N ARG A 128 -8.74 19.56 -3.10
CA ARG A 128 -8.69 20.39 -4.30
C ARG A 128 -8.56 19.47 -5.52
N TRP A 129 -9.48 19.61 -6.48
CA TRP A 129 -9.43 18.84 -7.72
C TRP A 129 -8.12 19.09 -8.46
N LYS A 130 -7.61 18.04 -9.11
CA LYS A 130 -6.47 18.09 -10.01
C LYS A 130 -6.85 17.38 -11.31
N LEU A 131 -6.35 17.91 -12.42
CA LEU A 131 -6.50 17.26 -13.71
C LEU A 131 -5.81 15.89 -13.71
N ASN A 132 -6.48 14.89 -14.24
CA ASN A 132 -5.85 13.61 -14.52
C ASN A 132 -4.97 13.76 -15.76
N GLY A 133 -3.64 13.74 -15.59
CA GLY A 133 -2.68 13.90 -16.67
C GLY A 133 -2.78 12.81 -17.74
N SER A 134 -3.28 11.61 -17.40
CA SER A 134 -3.41 10.53 -18.39
C SER A 134 -4.43 10.82 -19.50
N LEU A 135 -5.35 11.77 -19.28
CA LEU A 135 -6.25 12.26 -20.33
C LEU A 135 -5.48 12.95 -21.47
N LEU A 136 -4.29 13.49 -21.19
CA LEU A 136 -3.51 14.24 -22.17
C LEU A 136 -2.64 13.33 -23.06
N HIS A 137 -2.54 12.03 -22.77
CA HIS A 137 -1.65 11.13 -23.51
C HIS A 137 -2.33 10.39 -24.68
N SER A 138 -3.66 10.35 -24.73
CA SER A 138 -4.40 9.68 -25.80
C SER A 138 -4.82 10.70 -26.86
N GLU A 139 -4.53 10.43 -28.13
CA GLU A 139 -4.96 11.29 -29.24
C GLU A 139 -6.48 11.49 -29.28
N GLN A 140 -7.25 10.43 -29.01
CA GLN A 140 -8.71 10.51 -28.92
C GLN A 140 -9.16 11.48 -27.82
N HIS A 141 -8.58 11.36 -26.63
CA HIS A 141 -8.91 12.26 -25.52
C HIS A 141 -8.45 13.69 -25.79
N GLN A 142 -7.27 13.87 -26.39
CA GLN A 142 -6.79 15.19 -26.81
C GLN A 142 -7.75 15.84 -27.80
N GLN A 143 -8.30 15.09 -28.75
CA GLN A 143 -9.27 15.62 -29.70
C GLN A 143 -10.58 16.04 -29.01
N GLU A 144 -11.10 15.23 -28.09
CA GLU A 144 -12.28 15.60 -27.28
C GLU A 144 -12.00 16.86 -26.44
N ILE A 145 -10.79 16.99 -25.86
CA ILE A 145 -10.37 18.18 -25.12
C ILE A 145 -10.31 19.41 -26.03
N ARG A 146 -9.71 19.30 -27.23
CA ARG A 146 -9.66 20.40 -28.21
C ARG A 146 -11.06 20.85 -28.60
N GLN A 147 -11.97 19.91 -28.84
CA GLN A 147 -13.37 20.22 -29.16
C GLN A 147 -14.03 20.98 -28.02
N VAL A 148 -13.85 20.55 -26.77
CA VAL A 148 -14.39 21.26 -25.60
C VAL A 148 -13.88 22.70 -25.49
N LEU A 149 -12.58 22.93 -25.79
CA LEU A 149 -12.03 24.28 -25.82
C LEU A 149 -12.66 25.11 -26.94
N GLN A 150 -12.74 24.54 -28.14
CA GLN A 150 -13.28 25.22 -29.32
C GLN A 150 -14.75 25.61 -29.10
N ASP A 151 -15.58 24.68 -28.65
CA ASP A 151 -16.99 24.90 -28.34
C ASP A 151 -17.17 26.04 -27.32
N PHE A 152 -16.33 26.08 -26.29
CA PHE A 152 -16.37 27.12 -25.27
C PHE A 152 -16.02 28.48 -25.86
N LEU A 153 -14.95 28.56 -26.63
CA LEU A 153 -14.51 29.81 -27.25
C LEU A 153 -15.55 30.30 -28.26
N ASP A 154 -16.03 29.45 -29.17
CA ASP A 154 -17.01 29.83 -30.19
C ASP A 154 -18.31 30.38 -29.58
N THR A 155 -18.72 29.83 -28.43
CA THR A 155 -19.95 30.26 -27.75
C THR A 155 -19.76 31.54 -26.92
N ASN A 156 -18.56 31.78 -26.37
CA ASN A 156 -18.37 32.80 -25.33
C ASN A 156 -17.40 33.92 -25.75
N LEU A 157 -16.74 33.84 -26.91
CA LEU A 157 -15.90 34.93 -27.39
C LEU A 157 -16.75 36.20 -27.59
N GLY A 158 -16.31 37.33 -27.03
CA GLY A 158 -17.06 38.59 -27.09
C GLY A 158 -18.25 38.70 -26.12
N SER A 159 -18.52 37.67 -25.29
CA SER A 159 -19.57 37.74 -24.25
C SER A 159 -19.19 38.59 -23.04
N VAL A 160 -17.89 38.82 -22.82
CA VAL A 160 -17.33 39.63 -21.75
C VAL A 160 -16.15 40.45 -22.26
N ASP A 161 -15.98 41.66 -21.74
CA ASP A 161 -14.92 42.59 -22.17
C ASP A 161 -13.53 42.14 -21.73
N SER A 162 -13.44 41.42 -20.61
CA SER A 162 -12.18 40.98 -20.02
C SER A 162 -11.81 39.56 -20.44
N HIS A 163 -10.69 39.40 -21.14
CA HIS A 163 -10.10 38.08 -21.46
C HIS A 163 -9.79 37.26 -20.20
N GLY A 164 -9.44 37.90 -19.07
CA GLY A 164 -9.22 37.22 -17.81
C GLY A 164 -10.50 36.55 -17.28
N THR A 165 -11.63 37.23 -17.37
CA THR A 165 -12.93 36.69 -16.95
C THR A 165 -13.36 35.53 -17.85
N LEU A 166 -13.17 35.68 -19.17
CA LEU A 166 -13.41 34.61 -20.14
C LEU A 166 -12.56 33.36 -19.81
N TRP A 167 -11.29 33.56 -19.46
CA TRP A 167 -10.38 32.47 -19.11
C TRP A 167 -10.77 31.76 -17.80
N GLU A 168 -11.16 32.50 -16.75
CA GLU A 168 -11.64 31.89 -15.50
C GLU A 168 -12.92 31.07 -15.72
N ALA A 169 -13.87 31.60 -16.49
CA ALA A 169 -15.09 30.88 -16.88
C ALA A 169 -14.75 29.63 -17.73
N GLY A 170 -13.80 29.75 -18.66
CA GLY A 170 -13.30 28.64 -19.47
C GLY A 170 -12.70 27.53 -18.61
N LYS A 171 -11.83 27.88 -17.64
CA LYS A 171 -11.26 26.90 -16.69
C LYS A 171 -12.33 26.18 -15.88
N ALA A 172 -13.35 26.89 -15.41
CA ALA A 172 -14.46 26.27 -14.67
C ALA A 172 -15.24 25.28 -15.56
N THR A 173 -15.56 25.67 -16.79
CA THR A 173 -16.26 24.83 -17.77
C THR A 173 -15.43 23.59 -18.14
N MET A 174 -14.16 23.79 -18.52
CA MET A 174 -13.22 22.72 -18.85
C MET A 174 -13.06 21.73 -17.70
N ARG A 175 -12.94 22.22 -16.46
CA ARG A 175 -12.86 21.37 -15.27
C ARG A 175 -14.09 20.46 -15.15
N GLY A 176 -15.30 20.98 -15.36
CA GLY A 176 -16.52 20.19 -15.36
C GLY A 176 -16.49 19.08 -16.41
N ARG A 177 -16.06 19.42 -17.64
CA ARG A 177 -15.94 18.46 -18.75
C ARG A 177 -14.88 17.39 -18.49
N PHE A 178 -13.71 17.75 -17.96
CA PHE A 178 -12.64 16.80 -17.63
C PHE A 178 -13.03 15.86 -16.48
N ILE A 179 -13.80 16.34 -15.50
CA ILE A 179 -14.37 15.49 -14.44
C ILE A 179 -15.34 14.48 -15.06
N ALA A 180 -16.23 14.91 -15.95
CA ALA A 180 -17.18 14.04 -16.62
C ALA A 180 -16.48 12.97 -17.47
N MET A 181 -15.48 13.37 -18.27
CA MET A 181 -14.64 12.46 -19.07
C MET A 181 -13.92 11.44 -18.18
N SER A 182 -13.24 11.88 -17.10
CA SER A 182 -12.56 10.98 -16.15
C SER A 182 -13.53 9.98 -15.52
N SER A 183 -14.73 10.43 -15.16
CA SER A 183 -15.78 9.59 -14.58
C SER A 183 -16.31 8.57 -15.59
N ARG A 184 -16.49 8.96 -16.86
CA ARG A 184 -16.88 8.08 -17.95
C ARG A 184 -15.84 6.98 -18.17
N LEU A 185 -14.57 7.34 -18.35
CA LEU A 185 -13.48 6.39 -18.58
C LEU A 185 -13.30 5.42 -17.40
N ARG A 186 -13.42 5.91 -16.16
CA ARG A 186 -13.39 5.04 -14.98
C ARG A 186 -14.53 4.03 -14.99
N ARG A 187 -15.75 4.47 -15.32
CA ARG A 187 -16.92 3.57 -15.41
C ARG A 187 -16.74 2.54 -16.52
N GLU A 188 -16.25 2.94 -17.69
CA GLU A 188 -15.97 2.03 -18.81
C GLU A 188 -14.91 0.98 -18.42
N GLY A 189 -13.79 1.41 -17.83
CA GLY A 189 -12.76 0.49 -17.34
C GLY A 189 -13.25 -0.48 -16.25
N ASN A 190 -14.10 0.00 -15.33
CA ASN A 190 -14.70 -0.85 -14.31
C ASN A 190 -15.66 -1.88 -14.91
N ARG A 191 -16.51 -1.47 -15.87
CA ARG A 191 -17.39 -2.42 -16.57
C ARG A 191 -16.60 -3.48 -17.32
N ARG A 192 -15.50 -3.10 -17.98
CA ARG A 192 -14.64 -4.05 -18.69
C ARG A 192 -14.02 -5.06 -17.72
N ALA A 193 -13.46 -4.59 -16.61
CA ALA A 193 -12.92 -5.46 -15.55
C ALA A 193 -13.99 -6.45 -15.02
N MET A 194 -15.17 -5.96 -14.66
CA MET A 194 -16.27 -6.82 -14.17
C MET A 194 -16.72 -7.85 -15.22
N SER A 195 -16.72 -7.47 -16.50
CA SER A 195 -17.06 -8.39 -17.58
C SER A 195 -16.01 -9.49 -17.74
N LEU A 196 -14.73 -9.14 -17.64
CA LEU A 196 -13.61 -10.08 -17.71
C LEU A 196 -13.61 -11.02 -16.50
N GLU A 197 -13.84 -10.48 -15.29
CA GLU A 197 -13.99 -11.26 -14.05
C GLU A 197 -15.07 -12.34 -14.18
N ARG A 198 -16.26 -11.96 -14.68
CA ARG A 198 -17.34 -12.92 -14.93
C ARG A 198 -16.95 -13.98 -15.97
N HIS A 199 -16.36 -13.54 -17.08
CA HIS A 199 -15.94 -14.43 -18.15
C HIS A 199 -14.87 -15.43 -17.69
N ILE A 200 -13.89 -14.98 -16.90
CA ILE A 200 -12.88 -15.84 -16.28
C ILE A 200 -13.55 -16.86 -15.37
N SER A 201 -14.50 -16.44 -14.54
CA SER A 201 -15.21 -17.35 -13.63
C SER A 201 -15.95 -18.46 -14.39
N GLU A 202 -16.64 -18.10 -15.49
CA GLU A 202 -17.33 -19.05 -16.37
C GLU A 202 -16.35 -20.03 -17.06
N LEU A 203 -15.20 -19.52 -17.53
CA LEU A 203 -14.16 -20.34 -18.16
C LEU A 203 -13.48 -21.27 -17.15
N GLU A 204 -13.24 -20.82 -15.91
CA GLU A 204 -12.66 -21.67 -14.85
C GLU A 204 -13.60 -22.82 -14.47
N LEU A 205 -14.91 -22.56 -14.35
CA LEU A 205 -15.91 -23.61 -14.10
C LEU A 205 -15.92 -24.64 -15.23
N ARG A 206 -15.95 -24.19 -16.49
CA ARG A 206 -15.89 -25.08 -17.65
C ARG A 206 -14.61 -25.90 -17.71
N PHE A 207 -13.48 -25.29 -17.40
CA PHE A 207 -12.19 -25.98 -17.41
C PHE A 207 -12.12 -27.06 -16.32
N ASP A 208 -12.69 -26.79 -15.14
CA ASP A 208 -12.80 -27.77 -14.06
C ASP A 208 -13.72 -28.95 -14.45
N ASP A 209 -14.77 -28.74 -15.24
CA ASP A 209 -15.71 -29.78 -15.71
C ASP A 209 -15.19 -30.57 -16.94
N SER A 210 -14.56 -29.90 -17.91
CA SER A 210 -14.03 -30.52 -19.14
C SER A 210 -12.82 -29.76 -19.70
N PRO A 211 -11.59 -30.30 -19.55
CA PRO A 211 -10.37 -29.64 -20.04
C PRO A 211 -10.25 -29.73 -21.57
N GLN A 212 -10.84 -28.77 -22.29
CA GLN A 212 -10.63 -28.58 -23.73
C GLN A 212 -9.53 -27.54 -23.99
N GLY A 213 -8.70 -27.76 -25.02
CA GLY A 213 -7.55 -26.89 -25.35
C GLY A 213 -7.91 -25.42 -25.53
N ASP A 214 -8.99 -25.14 -26.28
CA ASP A 214 -9.45 -23.78 -26.56
C ASP A 214 -9.94 -23.04 -25.30
N THR A 215 -10.42 -23.78 -24.29
CA THR A 215 -10.90 -23.18 -23.02
C THR A 215 -9.73 -22.63 -22.21
N LEU A 216 -8.58 -23.32 -22.21
CA LEU A 216 -7.39 -22.86 -21.52
C LEU A 216 -6.81 -21.60 -22.17
N GLN A 217 -6.77 -21.56 -23.50
CA GLN A 217 -6.28 -20.40 -24.23
C GLN A 217 -7.14 -19.16 -23.97
N ASN A 218 -8.47 -19.27 -24.13
CA ASN A 218 -9.40 -18.18 -23.85
C ASN A 218 -9.29 -17.69 -22.39
N LEU A 219 -9.06 -18.61 -21.44
CA LEU A 219 -8.87 -18.27 -20.03
C LEU A 219 -7.58 -17.47 -19.82
N MET A 220 -6.47 -17.87 -20.44
CA MET A 220 -5.20 -17.14 -20.36
C MET A 220 -5.31 -15.74 -20.97
N GLU A 221 -5.97 -15.61 -22.12
CA GLU A 221 -6.20 -14.33 -22.79
C GLU A 221 -7.05 -13.38 -21.93
N ALA A 222 -8.16 -13.87 -21.37
CA ALA A 222 -9.02 -13.07 -20.49
C ALA A 222 -8.30 -12.63 -19.21
N LYS A 223 -7.50 -13.53 -18.60
CA LYS A 223 -6.67 -13.21 -17.42
C LYS A 223 -5.60 -12.18 -17.74
N PHE A 224 -4.94 -12.30 -18.90
CA PHE A 224 -3.93 -11.33 -19.33
C PHE A 224 -4.54 -9.93 -19.55
N GLU A 225 -5.72 -9.86 -20.17
CA GLU A 225 -6.42 -8.59 -20.35
C GLU A 225 -6.81 -7.96 -19.00
N LEU A 226 -7.37 -8.76 -18.08
CA LEU A 226 -7.70 -8.28 -16.74
C LEU A 226 -6.45 -7.80 -15.99
N ASN A 227 -5.34 -8.54 -16.11
CA ASN A 227 -4.06 -8.15 -15.53
C ASN A 227 -3.60 -6.78 -16.03
N THR A 228 -3.73 -6.53 -17.33
CA THR A 228 -3.34 -5.26 -17.95
C THR A 228 -4.12 -4.09 -17.34
N ILE A 229 -5.42 -4.27 -17.08
CA ILE A 229 -6.25 -3.26 -16.40
C ILE A 229 -5.78 -3.02 -14.97
N TYR A 230 -5.52 -4.08 -14.20
CA TYR A 230 -5.07 -3.97 -12.81
C TYR A 230 -3.65 -3.39 -12.70
N HIS A 231 -2.75 -3.75 -13.62
CA HIS A 231 -1.40 -3.21 -13.66
C HIS A 231 -1.42 -1.70 -13.84
N LYS A 232 -2.23 -1.20 -14.79
CA LYS A 232 -2.41 0.24 -15.00
C LYS A 232 -2.96 0.95 -13.75
N ARG A 233 -3.90 0.33 -13.02
CA ARG A 233 -4.40 0.87 -11.74
C ARG A 233 -3.31 0.92 -10.68
N ALA A 234 -2.45 -0.09 -10.62
CA ALA A 234 -1.33 -0.14 -9.69
C ALA A 234 -0.28 0.93 -10.02
N GLU A 235 0.04 1.12 -11.29
CA GLU A 235 0.93 2.21 -11.76
C GLU A 235 0.39 3.59 -11.36
N ASP A 236 -0.90 3.86 -11.60
CA ASP A 236 -1.55 5.12 -11.21
C ASP A 236 -1.48 5.34 -9.69
N ALA A 237 -1.71 4.29 -8.89
CA ALA A 237 -1.61 4.35 -7.43
C ALA A 237 -0.17 4.64 -6.97
N LEU A 238 0.82 3.97 -7.56
CA LEU A 238 2.25 4.18 -7.29
C LEU A 238 2.70 5.60 -7.68
N PHE A 239 2.24 6.10 -8.82
CA PHE A 239 2.52 7.47 -9.26
C PHE A 239 2.02 8.50 -8.22
N HIS A 240 0.78 8.33 -7.75
CA HIS A 240 0.20 9.21 -6.73
C HIS A 240 0.90 9.09 -5.36
N LEU A 241 1.33 7.89 -4.98
CA LEU A 241 2.12 7.66 -3.78
C LEU A 241 3.47 8.41 -3.86
N LYS A 242 4.22 8.22 -4.94
CA LYS A 242 5.51 8.90 -5.19
C LYS A 242 5.35 10.42 -5.20
N HIS A 243 4.33 10.93 -5.89
CA HIS A 243 4.05 12.36 -5.89
C HIS A 243 3.73 12.88 -4.47
N THR A 244 2.98 12.13 -3.66
CA THR A 244 2.66 12.51 -2.28
C THR A 244 3.92 12.57 -1.42
N GLN A 245 4.81 11.58 -1.57
CA GLN A 245 6.11 11.54 -0.92
C GLN A 245 6.99 12.71 -1.36
N TYR A 246 7.09 13.02 -2.65
CA TYR A 246 7.85 14.17 -3.13
C TYR A 246 7.32 15.50 -2.54
N LYS A 247 5.99 15.69 -2.55
CA LYS A 247 5.39 16.94 -2.09
C LYS A 247 5.53 17.16 -0.58
N SER A 248 5.39 16.09 0.20
CA SER A 248 5.21 16.19 1.67
C SER A 248 6.33 15.52 2.46
N GLY A 249 7.24 14.83 1.79
CA GLY A 249 8.30 14.04 2.40
C GLY A 249 9.29 14.90 3.16
N ASP A 250 9.71 16.02 2.59
CA ASP A 250 10.70 16.92 3.20
C ASP A 250 10.06 18.13 3.89
N ARG A 251 8.72 18.20 3.93
CA ARG A 251 8.00 19.29 4.59
C ARG A 251 7.68 18.92 6.02
N ALA A 252 7.98 19.82 6.95
CA ALA A 252 7.55 19.70 8.33
C ALA A 252 6.02 19.54 8.41
N GLY A 253 5.58 18.33 8.79
CA GLY A 253 4.17 17.97 8.78
C GLY A 253 3.92 16.53 9.22
N LYS A 254 2.64 16.14 9.31
CA LYS A 254 2.23 14.82 9.80
C LYS A 254 2.84 13.66 9.00
N PHE A 255 3.01 13.83 7.68
CA PHE A 255 3.57 12.81 6.80
C PHE A 255 5.05 12.54 7.10
N LEU A 256 5.90 13.58 7.14
CA LEU A 256 7.30 13.45 7.55
C LEU A 256 7.42 12.87 8.97
N ALA A 257 6.62 13.35 9.92
CA ALA A 257 6.62 12.82 11.30
C ALA A 257 6.20 11.34 11.38
N ALA A 258 5.32 10.88 10.49
CA ALA A 258 4.95 9.46 10.39
C ALA A 258 6.09 8.64 9.78
N MET A 259 6.73 9.11 8.71
CA MET A 259 7.88 8.43 8.09
C MET A 259 9.06 8.30 9.06
N VAL A 260 9.39 9.37 9.80
CA VAL A 260 10.45 9.32 10.82
C VAL A 260 10.10 8.30 11.90
N ARG A 261 8.87 8.32 12.43
CA ARG A 261 8.44 7.32 13.41
C ARG A 261 8.56 5.89 12.88
N GLN A 262 8.13 5.63 11.65
CA GLN A 262 8.25 4.30 11.05
C GLN A 262 9.72 3.85 10.91
N ARG A 263 10.61 4.78 10.54
CA ARG A 263 12.06 4.51 10.45
C ARG A 263 12.67 4.24 11.82
N GLU A 264 12.29 5.01 12.84
CA GLU A 264 12.74 4.81 14.21
C GLU A 264 12.21 3.50 14.81
N LEU A 265 10.95 3.14 14.55
CA LEU A 265 10.40 1.84 14.94
C LEU A 265 11.14 0.68 14.29
N GLY A 266 11.52 0.80 13.01
CA GLY A 266 12.31 -0.22 12.31
C GLY A 266 13.76 -0.33 12.79
N ARG A 267 14.31 0.72 13.41
CA ARG A 267 15.65 0.72 14.03
C ARG A 267 15.63 0.27 15.50
N MET A 268 14.46 0.22 16.10
CA MET A 268 14.32 -0.11 17.51
C MET A 268 14.67 -1.58 17.73
N VAL A 269 15.69 -1.83 18.55
CA VAL A 269 16.01 -3.18 19.00
C VAL A 269 14.96 -3.60 20.01
N SER A 270 14.02 -4.45 19.56
CA SER A 270 12.90 -4.92 20.39
C SER A 270 13.30 -5.95 21.45
N GLY A 271 14.46 -6.60 21.26
CA GLY A 271 15.04 -7.49 22.26
C GLY A 271 16.39 -8.04 21.83
N ILE A 272 17.18 -8.45 22.80
CA ILE A 272 18.47 -9.13 22.59
C ILE A 272 18.52 -10.41 23.42
N ARG A 273 19.34 -11.38 22.98
CA ARG A 273 19.64 -12.57 23.79
C ARG A 273 20.84 -12.28 24.67
N ALA A 274 20.67 -12.42 25.98
CA ALA A 274 21.77 -12.34 26.93
C ALA A 274 22.71 -13.55 26.78
N PRO A 275 23.97 -13.48 27.25
CA PRO A 275 24.89 -14.62 27.25
C PRO A 275 24.37 -15.85 28.00
N SER A 276 23.45 -15.67 28.96
CA SER A 276 22.71 -16.74 29.65
C SER A 276 21.66 -17.45 28.79
N GLY A 277 21.43 -17.00 27.56
CA GLY A 277 20.42 -17.52 26.63
C GLY A 277 19.02 -16.92 26.79
N SER A 278 18.78 -16.14 27.85
CA SER A 278 17.48 -15.50 28.12
C SER A 278 17.21 -14.29 27.21
N LEU A 279 15.96 -14.13 26.77
CA LEU A 279 15.52 -12.97 25.99
C LEU A 279 15.34 -11.76 26.90
N VAL A 280 15.97 -10.64 26.55
CA VAL A 280 15.86 -9.35 27.24
C VAL A 280 15.14 -8.37 26.33
N THR A 281 14.00 -7.84 26.78
CA THR A 281 13.16 -6.89 26.03
C THR A 281 13.06 -5.52 26.72
N ASP A 282 13.51 -5.39 27.97
CA ASP A 282 13.50 -4.11 28.68
C ASP A 282 14.57 -3.15 28.09
N PRO A 283 14.20 -1.93 27.65
CA PRO A 283 15.12 -1.02 26.98
C PRO A 283 16.36 -0.64 27.81
N LYS A 284 16.23 -0.52 29.15
CA LYS A 284 17.38 -0.18 30.00
C LYS A 284 18.35 -1.34 30.09
N GLN A 285 17.84 -2.57 30.23
CA GLN A 285 18.67 -3.77 30.23
C GLN A 285 19.33 -4.02 28.87
N ILE A 286 18.62 -3.77 27.75
CA ILE A 286 19.19 -3.84 26.40
C ILE A 286 20.35 -2.85 26.27
N ALA A 287 20.16 -1.59 26.65
CA ALA A 287 21.22 -0.57 26.62
C ALA A 287 22.42 -0.95 27.49
N GLY A 288 22.19 -1.45 28.70
CA GLY A 288 23.25 -1.92 29.59
C GLY A 288 24.04 -3.11 29.04
N ALA A 289 23.37 -4.03 28.34
CA ALA A 289 24.04 -5.15 27.70
C ALA A 289 24.88 -4.73 26.48
N PHE A 290 24.41 -3.79 25.67
CA PHE A 290 25.23 -3.17 24.61
C PHE A 290 26.45 -2.47 25.19
N LEU A 291 26.27 -1.68 26.26
CA LEU A 291 27.38 -1.01 26.94
C LEU A 291 28.44 -2.01 27.38
N LYS A 292 28.05 -3.04 28.14
CA LYS A 292 28.98 -4.07 28.64
C LYS A 292 29.70 -4.81 27.51
N TYR A 293 28.99 -5.12 26.42
CA TYR A 293 29.57 -5.76 25.25
C TYR A 293 30.65 -4.90 24.60
N TYR A 294 30.35 -3.62 24.33
CA TYR A 294 31.32 -2.71 23.70
C TYR A 294 32.44 -2.30 24.64
N GLU A 295 32.18 -2.14 25.94
CA GLU A 295 33.22 -1.97 26.96
C GLU A 295 34.23 -3.11 26.91
N THR A 296 33.74 -4.35 26.84
CA THR A 296 34.58 -5.56 26.72
C THR A 296 35.30 -5.62 25.37
N LEU A 297 34.63 -5.26 24.27
CA LEU A 297 35.20 -5.29 22.92
C LEU A 297 36.33 -4.28 22.76
N TYR A 298 36.17 -3.08 23.34
CA TYR A 298 37.15 -2.00 23.26
C TYR A 298 38.13 -1.98 24.44
N THR A 299 38.14 -3.01 25.29
CA THR A 299 39.15 -3.13 26.36
C THR A 299 40.48 -3.76 25.90
N SER A 300 40.74 -3.87 24.60
CA SER A 300 42.01 -4.44 24.12
C SER A 300 43.23 -3.57 24.45
N GLU A 301 44.29 -4.26 24.82
CA GLU A 301 45.65 -3.84 25.18
C GLU A 301 46.26 -2.82 24.20
N GLY A 302 46.44 -1.58 24.63
CA GLY A 302 47.16 -0.57 23.86
C GLY A 302 46.60 0.84 24.09
N ARG A 303 47.01 1.47 25.20
CA ARG A 303 46.65 2.86 25.50
C ARG A 303 47.30 3.89 24.55
N ASP A 304 48.22 3.44 23.69
CA ASP A 304 49.18 4.33 23.04
C ASP A 304 48.98 4.41 21.50
N PHE A 305 47.85 3.93 20.95
CA PHE A 305 47.60 3.94 19.50
C PHE A 305 47.64 5.34 18.85
N LEU A 306 47.38 6.39 19.65
CA LEU A 306 47.34 7.78 19.17
C LEU A 306 48.52 8.63 19.65
N GLU A 307 49.44 8.12 20.46
CA GLU A 307 50.55 8.93 21.00
C GLU A 307 51.52 9.39 19.91
N ASP A 308 51.70 8.58 18.86
CA ASP A 308 52.55 8.92 17.70
C ASP A 308 51.80 9.65 16.56
N VAL A 309 50.49 9.86 16.69
CA VAL A 309 49.69 10.53 15.65
C VAL A 309 49.75 12.04 15.84
N THR A 310 50.69 12.67 15.14
CA THR A 310 50.73 14.13 15.00
C THR A 310 49.54 14.59 14.14
N MET A 311 48.48 15.07 14.79
CA MET A 311 47.34 15.69 14.12
C MET A 311 47.82 16.95 13.38
N PRO A 312 47.69 17.02 12.04
CA PRO A 312 48.08 18.21 11.31
C PRO A 312 47.22 19.39 11.73
N CYS A 313 47.81 20.34 12.47
CA CYS A 313 47.17 21.61 12.78
C CYS A 313 47.31 22.56 11.58
N ILE A 314 46.21 23.19 11.19
CA ILE A 314 46.24 24.28 10.21
C ILE A 314 47.11 25.43 10.76
N SER A 315 47.94 25.99 9.89
CA SER A 315 48.76 27.15 10.25
C SER A 315 47.87 28.35 10.57
N GLN A 316 48.38 29.31 11.34
CA GLN A 316 47.65 30.55 11.63
C GLN A 316 47.24 31.27 10.33
N THR A 317 48.11 31.26 9.32
CA THR A 317 47.82 31.81 7.98
C THR A 317 46.69 31.09 7.24
N GLN A 318 46.55 29.77 7.40
CA GLN A 318 45.42 29.03 6.83
C GLN A 318 44.12 29.36 7.58
N ARG A 319 44.19 29.49 8.91
CA ARG A 319 43.05 29.86 9.75
C ARG A 319 42.54 31.26 9.40
N ASP A 320 43.43 32.25 9.32
CA ASP A 320 43.08 33.62 8.95
C ASP A 320 42.49 33.71 7.53
N ARG A 321 42.94 32.86 6.60
CA ARG A 321 42.36 32.76 5.24
C ARG A 321 40.96 32.14 5.22
N LEU A 322 40.68 31.21 6.12
CA LEU A 322 39.38 30.54 6.27
C LEU A 322 38.37 31.44 7.01
N ASP A 323 38.84 32.23 7.99
CA ASP A 323 38.02 33.17 8.76
C ASP A 323 37.83 34.52 8.05
N ALA A 324 38.56 34.78 6.95
CA ALA A 324 38.40 36.00 6.16
C ALA A 324 37.00 36.07 5.50
N PRO A 325 36.38 37.26 5.41
CA PRO A 325 35.08 37.44 4.78
C PRO A 325 35.03 36.87 3.36
N ILE A 326 33.92 36.19 3.04
CA ILE A 326 33.67 35.70 1.69
C ILE A 326 33.35 36.89 0.79
N THR A 327 34.17 37.11 -0.23
CA THR A 327 33.99 38.19 -1.20
C THR A 327 33.19 37.72 -2.41
N GLU A 328 32.50 38.64 -3.08
CA GLU A 328 31.74 38.36 -4.31
C GLU A 328 32.60 37.69 -5.40
N HIS A 329 33.86 38.11 -5.52
CA HIS A 329 34.82 37.47 -6.43
C HIS A 329 35.05 35.99 -6.11
N LYS A 330 35.16 35.60 -4.83
CA LYS A 330 35.30 34.19 -4.44
C LYS A 330 34.06 33.37 -4.79
N ILE A 331 32.88 33.97 -4.66
CA ILE A 331 31.61 33.35 -5.03
C ILE A 331 31.56 33.12 -6.55
N TRP A 332 31.89 34.14 -7.35
CA TRP A 332 31.92 34.03 -8.80
C TRP A 332 32.96 33.00 -9.27
N ALA A 333 34.18 33.02 -8.71
CA ALA A 333 35.20 32.03 -9.03
C ALA A 333 34.75 30.59 -8.71
N ALA A 334 34.03 30.38 -7.60
CA ALA A 334 33.48 29.09 -7.25
C ALA A 334 32.38 28.64 -8.22
N ILE A 335 31.49 29.55 -8.63
CA ILE A 335 30.43 29.28 -9.61
C ILE A 335 31.02 28.89 -10.97
N GLN A 336 32.07 29.58 -11.42
CA GLN A 336 32.77 29.25 -12.69
C GLN A 336 33.53 27.91 -12.61
N GLY A 337 33.98 27.52 -11.42
CA GLY A 337 34.69 26.26 -11.18
C GLY A 337 33.77 25.05 -11.00
N MET A 338 32.47 25.25 -10.83
CA MET A 338 31.51 24.15 -10.77
C MET A 338 31.34 23.57 -12.18
N ARG A 339 31.70 22.28 -12.35
CA ARG A 339 31.34 21.55 -13.56
C ARG A 339 29.83 21.58 -13.72
N ALA A 340 29.35 21.88 -14.93
CA ALA A 340 27.95 21.75 -15.27
C ALA A 340 27.50 20.34 -14.90
N VAL A 341 26.57 20.25 -13.95
CA VAL A 341 25.90 19.00 -13.64
C VAL A 341 25.08 18.67 -14.89
N GLU A 342 25.55 17.72 -15.68
CA GLU A 342 24.66 17.03 -16.63
C GLU A 342 23.59 16.36 -15.77
N ILE A 343 22.39 16.94 -15.82
CA ILE A 343 21.21 16.41 -15.16
C ILE A 343 20.78 15.17 -15.98
N PRO A 344 20.68 13.96 -15.39
CA PRO A 344 20.18 12.78 -16.07
C PRO A 344 18.73 12.91 -16.54
#